data_AF-A0A7G9P107-F1
#
_entry.id   AF-A0A7G9P107-F1
#
_cell.length_a   1.000
_cell.length_b   1.000
_cell.length_c   1.000
_cell.angle_alpha   90.00
_cell.angle_beta   90.00
_cell.angle_gamma   90.00
#
_symmetry.space_group_name_H-M   'P 1'
#
loop_
_entity.id
_entity.type
_entity.pdbx_description
1 polymer ?
#
loop_
_entity_poly.entity_id
_entity_poly.type
_entity_poly.pdbx_seq_one_letter_code
_entity_poly.pdbx_strand_id
1 'polypeptide(L)'
;MNTMRHNTMIQTPAAGLQSRRTPRSAAAMTLLELVAAMVVISLLLGALVGVCNALANDSAQQQTLETLRTLNNALGVYVLAHGDYPSADEPHNIDTPMARCIAALRSSASTDRLVADLPGLTATVDYRFTVYDGFGQPIKYIHPGDDSPQMVALVKTFPRSPKGHPFVVSAGPDGQFGDVSSDDPQQRIFAADNLSSLDLETDQ
;
A
#
# COMPACT_ATOMS: atom_id res chain seq x y z
N MET A 1 30.59 10.12 36.65
CA MET A 1 30.79 11.40 37.35
C MET A 1 29.45 11.82 37.94
N ASN A 2 29.35 11.67 39.27
CA ASN A 2 28.23 12.12 40.09
C ASN A 2 28.27 13.64 40.23
N THR A 3 27.14 14.30 40.00
CA THR A 3 26.94 15.67 40.49
C THR A 3 25.60 15.74 41.20
N MET A 4 25.65 15.53 42.52
CA MET A 4 24.65 16.03 43.47
C MET A 4 24.48 17.54 43.28
N ARG A 5 23.25 18.05 43.35
CA ARG A 5 22.95 19.33 44.01
C ARG A 5 21.46 19.58 44.27
N HIS A 6 21.15 19.60 45.57
CA HIS A 6 20.34 20.61 46.27
C HIS A 6 18.83 20.63 46.03
N ASN A 7 18.14 19.88 46.90
CA ASN A 7 16.81 20.21 47.41
C ASN A 7 16.89 21.53 48.21
N THR A 8 16.15 22.55 47.76
CA THR A 8 15.78 23.69 48.61
C THR A 8 14.27 23.68 48.75
N MET A 9 13.83 23.26 49.92
CA MET A 9 12.44 23.18 50.34
C MET A 9 12.03 24.56 50.88
N ILE A 10 11.24 25.31 50.11
CA ILE A 10 10.57 26.53 50.57
C ILE A 10 9.11 26.16 50.85
N GLN A 11 8.78 26.08 52.14
CA GLN A 11 7.43 25.80 52.63
C GLN A 11 6.75 27.13 52.95
N THR A 12 5.89 27.59 52.03
CA THR A 12 5.03 28.77 52.23
C THR A 12 3.69 28.33 52.82
N PRO A 13 3.24 28.87 53.98
CA PRO A 13 1.94 28.54 54.54
C PRO A 13 0.81 29.08 53.66
N ALA A 14 -0.14 28.19 53.38
CA ALA A 14 -1.29 28.39 52.54
C ALA A 14 -2.27 29.42 53.13
N ALA A 15 -2.45 30.54 52.41
CA ALA A 15 -3.63 31.38 52.57
C ALA A 15 -4.82 30.67 51.91
N GLY A 16 -5.65 30.04 52.74
CA GLY A 16 -6.86 29.33 52.33
C GLY A 16 -7.88 30.28 51.69
N LEU A 17 -7.82 30.40 50.36
CA LEU A 17 -9.00 30.72 49.58
C LEU A 17 -9.92 29.51 49.64
N GLN A 18 -10.93 29.59 50.51
CA GLN A 18 -12.05 28.69 50.54
C GLN A 18 -12.68 28.66 49.14
N SER A 19 -12.24 27.70 48.34
CA SER A 19 -12.88 27.32 47.09
C SER A 19 -14.28 26.90 47.47
N ARG A 20 -15.22 27.84 47.33
CA ARG A 20 -16.65 27.62 47.43
C ARG A 20 -17.01 26.67 46.30
N ARG A 21 -16.80 25.36 46.55
CA ARG A 21 -17.30 24.28 45.71
C ARG A 21 -18.81 24.45 45.73
N THR A 22 -19.34 25.12 44.72
CA THR A 22 -20.75 25.03 44.41
C THR A 22 -21.07 23.54 44.34
N PRO A 23 -22.05 23.04 45.10
CA PRO A 23 -22.48 21.67 44.95
C PRO A 23 -22.96 21.54 43.50
N ARG A 24 -22.13 20.90 42.66
CA ARG A 24 -22.58 20.36 41.39
C ARG A 24 -23.63 19.35 41.78
N SER A 25 -24.90 19.75 41.71
CA SER A 25 -26.02 18.82 41.76
C SER A 25 -25.69 17.73 40.74
N ALA A 26 -25.36 16.55 41.22
CA ALA A 26 -25.23 15.37 40.40
C ALA A 26 -26.64 15.07 39.90
N ALA A 27 -27.02 15.70 38.79
CA ALA A 27 -28.22 15.34 38.07
C ALA A 27 -28.04 13.88 37.68
N ALA A 28 -28.75 12.99 38.37
CA ALA A 28 -28.76 11.58 38.04
C ALA A 28 -29.32 11.47 36.62
N MET A 29 -28.46 11.05 35.69
CA MET A 29 -28.81 10.93 34.28
C MET A 29 -29.96 9.94 34.17
N THR A 30 -31.05 10.35 33.51
CA THR A 30 -32.19 9.45 33.35
C THR A 30 -31.81 8.29 32.43
N LEU A 31 -32.41 7.11 32.64
CA LEU A 31 -32.13 5.93 31.80
C LEU A 31 -32.33 6.22 30.30
N LEU A 32 -33.33 7.05 29.96
CA LEU A 32 -33.60 7.48 28.60
C LEU A 32 -32.43 8.27 27.99
N GLU A 33 -31.85 9.18 28.77
CA GLU A 33 -30.72 10.02 28.33
C GLU A 33 -29.46 9.18 28.10
N LEU A 34 -29.23 8.15 28.93
CA LEU A 34 -28.14 7.21 28.75
C LEU A 34 -28.31 6.36 27.47
N VAL A 35 -29.53 5.91 27.18
CA VAL A 35 -29.84 5.20 25.92
C VAL A 35 -29.64 6.12 24.71
N ALA A 36 -30.11 7.37 24.79
CA ALA A 36 -29.90 8.36 23.74
C ALA A 36 -28.41 8.62 23.50
N ALA A 37 -27.60 8.75 24.56
CA ALA A 37 -26.16 8.92 24.45
C ALA A 37 -25.48 7.71 23.78
N MET A 38 -25.89 6.47 24.09
CA MET A 38 -25.36 5.27 23.46
C MET A 38 -25.64 5.24 21.95
N VAL A 39 -26.84 5.64 21.52
CA VAL A 39 -27.19 5.73 20.10
C VAL A 39 -26.30 6.75 19.39
N VAL A 40 -26.13 7.94 19.98
CA VAL A 40 -25.28 8.99 19.40
C VAL A 40 -23.82 8.54 19.31
N ILE A 41 -23.28 7.92 20.37
CA ILE A 41 -21.91 7.40 20.36
C ILE A 41 -21.72 6.34 19.27
N SER A 42 -22.70 5.43 19.11
CA SER A 42 -22.63 4.38 18.08
C SER A 42 -22.61 4.96 16.66
N LEU A 43 -23.43 5.99 16.40
CA LEU A 43 -23.43 6.69 15.12
C LEU A 43 -22.11 7.40 14.84
N LEU A 44 -21.54 8.07 15.85
CA LEU A 44 -20.25 8.75 15.73
C LEU A 44 -19.11 7.77 15.48
N LEU A 45 -19.09 6.64 16.18
CA LEU A 45 -18.10 5.59 15.96
C LEU A 45 -18.22 4.99 14.55
N GLY A 46 -19.44 4.74 14.08
CA GLY A 46 -19.68 4.25 12.72
C GLY A 46 -19.16 5.22 11.65
N ALA A 47 -19.45 6.52 11.80
CA ALA A 47 -18.94 7.55 10.90
C ALA A 47 -17.41 7.63 10.92
N LEU A 48 -16.79 7.54 12.10
CA LEU A 48 -15.33 7.57 12.26
C LEU A 48 -14.66 6.39 11.54
N VAL A 49 -15.18 5.16 11.72
CA VAL A 49 -14.66 3.97 11.02
C VAL A 49 -14.77 4.13 9.51
N GLY A 50 -15.88 4.67 9.01
CA GLY A 50 -16.06 4.96 7.59
C GLY A 50 -14.98 5.89 7.02
N VAL A 51 -14.68 7.00 7.73
CA VAL A 51 -13.63 7.95 7.34
C VAL A 51 -12.25 7.30 7.40
N CYS A 52 -11.95 6.53 8.45
CA CYS A 52 -10.67 5.84 8.59
C CYS A 52 -10.43 4.84 7.44
N ASN A 53 -11.45 4.07 7.05
CA ASN A 53 -11.34 3.13 5.95
C ASN A 53 -11.14 3.83 4.60
N ALA A 54 -11.86 4.93 4.36
CA ALA A 54 -11.68 5.72 3.13
C ALA A 54 -10.25 6.28 3.04
N LEU A 55 -9.73 6.85 4.13
CA LEU A 55 -8.36 7.38 4.16
C LEU A 55 -7.30 6.28 3.99
N ALA A 56 -7.51 5.11 4.60
CA ALA A 56 -6.62 3.97 4.44
C ALA A 56 -6.57 3.50 2.98
N ASN A 57 -7.73 3.43 2.31
CA ASN A 57 -7.81 3.06 0.90
C ASN A 57 -7.13 4.09 -0.02
N ASP A 58 -7.37 5.39 0.21
CA ASP A 58 -6.74 6.46 -0.57
C ASP A 58 -5.21 6.43 -0.42
N SER A 59 -4.73 6.26 0.82
CA SER A 59 -3.30 6.13 1.12
C SER A 59 -2.69 4.90 0.45
N ALA A 60 -3.38 3.74 0.52
CA ALA A 60 -2.94 2.50 -0.10
C ALA A 60 -2.88 2.64 -1.63
N GLN A 61 -3.87 3.27 -2.24
CA GLN A 61 -3.88 3.54 -3.67
C GLN A 61 -2.73 4.46 -4.09
N GLN A 62 -2.48 5.56 -3.37
CA GLN A 62 -1.37 6.47 -3.66
C GLN A 62 -0.01 5.77 -3.57
N GLN A 63 0.23 5.01 -2.51
CA GLN A 63 1.45 4.21 -2.35
C GLN A 63 1.60 3.19 -3.49
N THR A 64 0.52 2.54 -3.90
CA THR A 64 0.52 1.58 -5.01
C THR A 64 0.93 2.27 -6.32
N LEU A 65 0.33 3.42 -6.65
CA LEU A 65 0.67 4.17 -7.86
C LEU A 65 2.13 4.64 -7.85
N GLU A 66 2.66 5.09 -6.71
CA GLU A 66 4.07 5.45 -6.57
C GLU A 66 4.99 4.24 -6.78
N THR A 67 4.62 3.08 -6.24
CA THR A 67 5.35 1.81 -6.43
C THR A 67 5.39 1.41 -7.90
N LEU A 68 4.23 1.42 -8.58
CA LEU A 68 4.11 1.09 -10.00
C LEU A 68 4.91 2.07 -10.87
N ARG A 69 4.87 3.38 -10.56
CA ARG A 69 5.64 4.41 -11.26
C ARG A 69 7.14 4.20 -11.11
N THR A 70 7.60 3.89 -9.89
CA THR A 70 9.02 3.67 -9.60
C THR A 70 9.53 2.42 -10.32
N LEU A 71 8.74 1.34 -10.33
CA LEU A 71 9.04 0.13 -11.09
C LEU A 71 9.08 0.39 -12.59
N ASN A 72 8.11 1.13 -13.15
CA ASN A 72 8.10 1.45 -14.58
C ASN A 72 9.33 2.28 -14.98
N ASN A 73 9.70 3.26 -14.15
CA ASN A 73 10.91 4.05 -14.36
C ASN A 73 12.17 3.19 -14.29
N ALA A 74 12.28 2.32 -13.28
CA ALA A 74 13.42 1.41 -13.16
C ALA A 74 13.54 0.47 -14.38
N LEU A 75 12.42 -0.05 -14.90
CA LEU A 75 12.40 -0.84 -16.14
C LEU A 75 12.87 -0.02 -17.35
N GLY A 76 12.42 1.24 -17.46
CA GLY A 76 12.87 2.17 -18.49
C GLY A 76 14.38 2.45 -18.43
N VAL A 77 14.93 2.69 -17.24
CA VAL A 77 16.38 2.89 -17.05
C VAL A 77 17.16 1.60 -17.33
N TYR A 78 16.60 0.44 -16.97
CA TYR A 78 17.24 -0.85 -17.21
C TYR A 78 17.41 -1.13 -18.71
N VAL A 79 16.35 -0.95 -19.51
CA VAL A 79 16.39 -1.19 -20.97
C VAL A 79 17.33 -0.21 -21.66
N LEU A 80 17.43 1.05 -21.19
CA LEU A 80 18.42 1.99 -21.70
C LEU A 80 19.86 1.53 -21.46
N ALA A 81 20.11 0.79 -20.38
CA ALA A 81 21.44 0.28 -20.03
C ALA A 81 21.79 -1.07 -20.67
N HIS A 82 20.82 -1.98 -20.81
CA HIS A 82 21.05 -3.37 -21.24
C HIS A 82 20.52 -3.68 -22.65
N GLY A 83 19.69 -2.81 -23.21
CA GLY A 83 19.07 -2.98 -24.53
C GLY A 83 17.82 -3.87 -24.52
N ASP A 84 17.52 -4.56 -23.42
CA ASP A 84 16.32 -5.40 -23.27
C ASP A 84 15.79 -5.33 -21.83
N TYR A 85 14.56 -5.81 -21.62
CA TYR A 85 13.91 -5.89 -20.32
C TYR A 85 14.36 -7.13 -19.52
N PRO A 86 14.19 -7.14 -18.18
CA PRO A 86 14.41 -8.34 -17.39
C PRO A 86 13.55 -9.51 -17.88
N SER A 87 14.18 -10.60 -18.28
CA SER A 87 13.47 -11.77 -18.81
C SER A 87 12.61 -12.45 -17.74
N ALA A 88 11.44 -12.91 -18.14
CA ALA A 88 10.60 -13.78 -17.32
C ALA A 88 11.08 -15.24 -17.34
N ASP A 89 11.89 -15.70 -18.29
CA ASP A 89 12.13 -17.14 -18.52
C ASP A 89 13.51 -17.65 -18.10
N GLU A 90 14.31 -16.85 -17.38
CA GLU A 90 15.62 -17.32 -16.97
C GLU A 90 15.54 -18.51 -16.00
N PRO A 91 16.37 -19.57 -16.20
CA PRO A 91 16.29 -20.85 -15.48
C PRO A 91 16.82 -20.80 -14.04
N HIS A 92 16.78 -19.64 -13.39
CA HIS A 92 17.24 -19.47 -12.02
C HIS A 92 16.15 -19.90 -11.03
N ASN A 93 16.58 -20.41 -9.87
CA ASN A 93 15.80 -21.01 -8.76
C ASN A 93 14.86 -20.01 -8.01
N ILE A 94 14.43 -18.97 -8.71
CA ILE A 94 13.62 -17.85 -8.25
C ILE A 94 12.21 -18.07 -8.78
N ASP A 95 11.26 -18.36 -7.90
CA ASP A 95 9.96 -18.96 -8.27
C ASP A 95 8.97 -18.02 -8.94
N THR A 96 9.20 -16.69 -8.98
CA THR A 96 8.24 -15.73 -9.55
C THR A 96 8.88 -14.77 -10.56
N PRO A 97 8.17 -14.38 -11.65
CA PRO A 97 8.65 -13.38 -12.60
C PRO A 97 9.02 -12.04 -11.94
N MET A 98 8.26 -11.61 -10.92
CA MET A 98 8.56 -10.40 -10.17
C MET A 98 9.89 -10.49 -9.42
N ALA A 99 10.15 -11.60 -8.72
CA ALA A 99 11.41 -11.75 -7.98
C ALA A 99 12.63 -11.74 -8.92
N ARG A 100 12.51 -12.33 -10.13
CA ARG A 100 13.54 -12.26 -11.17
C ARG A 100 13.75 -10.84 -11.69
N CYS A 101 12.65 -10.13 -11.97
CA CYS A 101 12.68 -8.73 -12.37
C CYS A 101 13.42 -7.86 -11.34
N ILE A 102 13.07 -7.97 -10.06
CA ILE A 102 13.76 -7.22 -8.99
C ILE A 102 15.23 -7.60 -8.88
N ALA A 103 15.57 -8.89 -8.97
CA ALA A 103 16.97 -9.33 -8.93
C ALA A 103 17.78 -8.71 -10.09
N ALA A 104 17.24 -8.69 -11.30
CA ALA A 104 17.86 -8.07 -12.46
C ALA A 104 18.02 -6.55 -12.26
N LEU A 105 16.97 -5.86 -11.82
CA LEU A 105 17.03 -4.41 -11.55
C LEU A 105 18.06 -4.07 -10.47
N ARG A 106 18.22 -4.91 -9.45
CA ARG A 106 19.23 -4.70 -8.39
C ARG A 106 20.64 -5.07 -8.81
N SER A 107 20.79 -5.94 -9.81
CA SER A 107 22.12 -6.29 -10.36
C SER A 107 22.75 -5.13 -11.16
N SER A 108 21.95 -4.19 -11.60
CA SER A 108 22.39 -3.02 -12.36
C SER A 108 22.54 -1.79 -11.47
N ALA A 109 23.74 -1.17 -11.50
CA ALA A 109 24.05 0.02 -10.70
C ALA A 109 23.15 1.23 -11.02
N SER A 110 22.61 1.33 -12.25
CA SER A 110 21.73 2.44 -12.65
C SER A 110 20.33 2.33 -12.05
N THR A 111 19.89 1.12 -11.67
CA THR A 111 18.53 0.83 -11.21
C THR A 111 18.48 0.38 -9.76
N ASP A 112 19.58 -0.08 -9.17
CA ASP A 112 19.61 -0.58 -7.79
C ASP A 112 19.08 0.45 -6.79
N ARG A 113 19.47 1.73 -6.90
CA ARG A 113 18.96 2.78 -6.01
C ARG A 113 17.45 3.03 -6.15
N LEU A 114 16.91 2.93 -7.36
CA LEU A 114 15.47 3.13 -7.59
C LEU A 114 14.64 2.00 -6.95
N VAL A 115 15.20 0.79 -6.93
CA VAL A 115 14.51 -0.40 -6.45
C VAL A 115 14.77 -0.68 -4.97
N ALA A 116 15.93 -0.30 -4.44
CA ALA A 116 16.31 -0.50 -3.05
C ALA A 116 15.36 0.22 -2.07
N ASP A 117 14.81 1.36 -2.48
CA ASP A 117 13.92 2.20 -1.67
C ASP A 117 12.43 1.96 -1.97
N LEU A 118 12.09 0.89 -2.71
CA LEU A 118 10.69 0.60 -3.03
C LEU A 118 9.87 0.33 -1.76
N PRO A 119 8.75 1.05 -1.57
CA PRO A 119 7.82 0.71 -0.51
C PRO A 119 7.24 -0.68 -0.75
N GLY A 120 7.11 -1.48 0.32
CA GLY A 120 6.57 -2.84 0.24
C GLY A 120 7.55 -3.89 -0.31
N LEU A 121 8.80 -3.53 -0.64
CA LEU A 121 9.83 -4.50 -0.99
C LEU A 121 10.18 -5.35 0.24
N THR A 122 9.85 -6.64 0.18
CA THR A 122 10.14 -7.60 1.23
C THR A 122 11.08 -8.69 0.71
N ALA A 123 12.20 -8.88 1.41
CA ALA A 123 13.06 -10.03 1.20
C ALA A 123 12.50 -11.23 1.97
N THR A 124 12.24 -12.32 1.25
CA THR A 124 11.85 -13.60 1.82
C THR A 124 13.10 -14.36 2.24
N VAL A 125 12.95 -15.38 3.11
CA VAL A 125 14.06 -16.18 3.69
C VAL A 125 15.01 -16.74 2.63
N ASP A 126 14.54 -16.98 1.41
CA ASP A 126 15.33 -17.54 0.29
C ASP A 126 15.90 -16.48 -0.67
N TYR A 127 16.13 -15.25 -0.20
CA TYR A 127 16.56 -14.11 -1.05
C TYR A 127 15.60 -13.77 -2.19
N ARG A 128 14.34 -14.18 -2.05
CA ARG A 128 13.28 -13.88 -3.00
C ARG A 128 12.67 -12.54 -2.65
N PHE A 129 12.64 -11.64 -3.63
CA PHE A 129 12.04 -10.34 -3.46
C PHE A 129 10.59 -10.38 -3.89
N THR A 130 9.69 -9.94 -3.01
CA THR A 130 8.29 -9.67 -3.33
C THR A 130 8.04 -8.20 -3.08
N VAL A 131 7.38 -7.54 -4.02
CA VAL A 131 6.92 -6.15 -3.85
C VAL A 131 5.43 -6.22 -3.56
N TYR A 132 5.04 -5.69 -2.41
CA TYR A 132 3.64 -5.56 -2.04
C TYR A 132 3.14 -4.15 -2.35
N ASP A 133 1.90 -4.04 -2.79
CA ASP A 133 1.21 -2.78 -2.96
C ASP A 133 0.73 -2.20 -1.62
N GLY A 134 0.07 -1.04 -1.65
CA GLY A 134 -0.46 -0.41 -0.44
C GLY A 134 -1.60 -1.17 0.22
N PHE A 135 -2.23 -2.13 -0.48
CA PHE A 135 -3.29 -3.00 0.04
C PHE A 135 -2.72 -4.31 0.63
N GLY A 136 -1.40 -4.49 0.57
CA GLY A 136 -0.72 -5.69 1.05
C GLY A 136 -0.77 -6.87 0.08
N GLN A 137 -1.10 -6.62 -1.20
CA GLN A 137 -1.16 -7.64 -2.24
C GLN A 137 0.14 -7.65 -3.06
N PRO A 138 0.61 -8.81 -3.53
CA PRO A 138 1.82 -8.89 -4.32
C PRO A 138 1.60 -8.28 -5.72
N ILE A 139 2.48 -7.35 -6.11
CA ILE A 139 2.52 -6.80 -7.47
C ILE A 139 3.04 -7.86 -8.43
N LYS A 140 2.37 -8.01 -9.58
CA LYS A 140 2.80 -8.91 -10.66
C LYS A 140 3.58 -8.15 -11.72
N TYR A 141 4.62 -8.80 -12.23
CA TYR A 141 5.39 -8.37 -13.39
C TYR A 141 4.93 -9.16 -14.61
N ILE A 142 4.52 -8.46 -15.66
CA ILE A 142 4.03 -9.04 -16.91
C ILE A 142 5.01 -8.75 -18.03
N HIS A 143 5.69 -9.80 -18.49
CA HIS A 143 6.61 -9.74 -19.63
C HIS A 143 5.88 -10.19 -20.91
N PRO A 144 6.03 -9.47 -22.04
CA PRO A 144 5.32 -9.77 -23.29
C PRO A 144 5.74 -11.09 -23.93
N GLY A 145 6.90 -11.62 -23.56
CA GLY A 145 7.39 -12.94 -24.00
C GLY A 145 6.94 -14.11 -23.13
N ASP A 146 6.20 -13.88 -22.04
CA ASP A 146 5.73 -14.95 -21.15
C ASP A 146 4.42 -15.56 -21.70
N ASP A 147 4.54 -16.77 -22.25
CA ASP A 147 3.43 -17.53 -22.83
C ASP A 147 2.61 -18.33 -21.80
N SER A 148 2.85 -18.14 -20.49
CA SER A 148 2.13 -18.91 -19.48
C SER A 148 0.62 -18.60 -19.49
N PRO A 149 -0.27 -19.59 -19.28
CA PRO A 149 -1.71 -19.41 -19.44
C PRO A 149 -2.31 -18.30 -18.57
N GLN A 150 -1.76 -18.09 -17.37
CA GLN A 150 -2.19 -17.02 -16.45
C GLN A 150 -1.81 -15.64 -16.98
N MET A 151 -0.67 -15.53 -17.67
CA MET A 151 -0.16 -14.30 -18.24
C MET A 151 -0.87 -13.94 -19.53
N VAL A 152 -1.23 -14.93 -20.34
CA VAL A 152 -2.10 -14.72 -21.51
C VAL A 152 -3.46 -14.16 -21.10
N ALA A 153 -4.04 -14.61 -19.98
CA ALA A 153 -5.28 -14.05 -19.44
C ALA A 153 -5.10 -12.60 -18.93
N LEU A 154 -4.02 -12.33 -18.19
CA LEU A 154 -3.69 -10.98 -17.73
C LEU A 154 -3.40 -10.02 -18.90
N VAL A 155 -2.67 -10.43 -19.94
CA VAL A 155 -2.41 -9.58 -21.12
C VAL A 155 -3.72 -9.24 -21.85
N LYS A 156 -4.69 -10.16 -21.91
CA LYS A 156 -6.03 -9.85 -22.44
C LYS A 156 -6.79 -8.84 -21.58
N THR A 157 -6.50 -8.81 -20.27
CA THR A 157 -7.04 -7.83 -19.31
C THR A 157 -6.53 -6.41 -19.61
N PHE A 158 -5.33 -6.29 -20.17
CA PHE A 158 -4.69 -5.02 -20.51
C PHE A 158 -4.48 -4.87 -22.02
N PRO A 159 -5.54 -4.64 -22.81
CA PRO A 159 -5.46 -4.54 -24.27
C PRO A 159 -4.57 -3.38 -24.76
N ARG A 160 -4.18 -2.48 -23.86
CA ARG A 160 -3.30 -1.34 -24.11
C ARG A 160 -1.81 -1.63 -23.94
N SER A 161 -1.42 -2.84 -23.52
CA SER A 161 0.01 -3.18 -23.46
C SER A 161 0.63 -2.96 -24.84
N PRO A 162 1.56 -1.99 -25.00
CA PRO A 162 2.19 -1.76 -26.27
C PRO A 162 2.99 -3.02 -26.60
N LYS A 163 2.80 -3.55 -27.81
CA LYS A 163 3.43 -4.81 -28.25
C LYS A 163 4.91 -4.80 -27.92
N GLY A 164 5.34 -5.66 -26.99
CA GLY A 164 6.74 -5.81 -26.62
C GLY A 164 7.22 -5.02 -25.39
N HIS A 165 6.34 -4.33 -24.66
CA HIS A 165 6.72 -3.67 -23.39
C HIS A 165 6.14 -4.41 -22.18
N PRO A 166 6.98 -4.78 -21.20
CA PRO A 166 6.48 -5.34 -19.95
C PRO A 166 5.83 -4.23 -19.11
N PHE A 167 4.96 -4.65 -18.20
CA PHE A 167 4.31 -3.75 -17.27
C PHE A 167 4.12 -4.43 -15.91
N VAL A 168 3.79 -3.65 -14.89
CA VAL A 168 3.52 -4.14 -13.54
C VAL A 168 2.07 -3.82 -13.17
N VAL A 169 1.45 -4.73 -12.40
CA VAL A 169 0.04 -4.64 -12.04
C VAL A 169 -0.19 -5.01 -10.57
N SER A 170 -1.04 -4.23 -9.91
CA SER A 170 -1.61 -4.51 -8.59
C SER A 170 -3.05 -4.99 -8.76
N ALA A 171 -3.47 -5.92 -7.89
CA ALA A 171 -4.84 -6.41 -7.85
C ALA A 171 -5.82 -5.39 -7.23
N GLY A 172 -5.31 -4.32 -6.61
CA GLY A 172 -6.15 -3.32 -5.96
C GLY A 172 -6.78 -3.80 -4.64
N PRO A 173 -7.84 -3.12 -4.17
CA PRO A 173 -8.45 -3.33 -2.85
C PRO A 173 -9.05 -4.72 -2.62
N ASP A 174 -9.52 -5.39 -3.69
CA ASP A 174 -10.20 -6.69 -3.58
C ASP A 174 -9.20 -7.88 -3.54
N GLY A 175 -7.94 -7.62 -3.91
CA GLY A 175 -6.88 -8.63 -4.00
C GLY A 175 -7.07 -9.66 -5.09
N GLN A 176 -7.96 -9.43 -6.05
CA GLN A 176 -8.27 -10.35 -7.13
C GLN A 176 -7.93 -9.76 -8.48
N PHE A 177 -7.03 -10.42 -9.21
CA PHE A 177 -6.82 -10.07 -10.61
C PHE A 177 -8.00 -10.57 -11.44
N GLY A 178 -8.78 -9.65 -11.99
CA GLY A 178 -9.82 -9.98 -12.95
C GLY A 178 -9.35 -10.16 -14.39
N ASP A 179 -10.31 -10.41 -15.29
CA ASP A 179 -10.13 -10.47 -16.75
C ASP A 179 -11.22 -9.65 -17.47
N VAL A 180 -10.82 -8.55 -18.12
CA VAL A 180 -11.76 -7.67 -18.87
C VAL A 180 -12.39 -8.37 -20.08
N SER A 181 -11.73 -9.42 -20.58
CA SER A 181 -12.15 -10.18 -21.76
C SER A 181 -13.04 -11.37 -21.41
N SER A 182 -13.21 -11.68 -20.13
CA SER A 182 -14.05 -12.79 -19.67
C SER A 182 -15.53 -12.50 -19.90
N ASP A 183 -16.27 -13.54 -20.30
CA ASP A 183 -17.73 -13.50 -20.38
C ASP A 183 -18.38 -13.39 -18.99
N ASP A 184 -17.67 -13.84 -17.95
CA ASP A 184 -18.09 -13.73 -16.56
C ASP A 184 -18.09 -12.27 -16.06
N PRO A 185 -19.24 -11.70 -15.68
CA PRO A 185 -19.32 -10.36 -15.12
C PRO A 185 -18.45 -10.15 -13.87
N GLN A 186 -18.25 -11.17 -13.03
CA GLN A 186 -17.42 -11.03 -11.83
C GLN A 186 -15.96 -10.76 -12.17
N GLN A 187 -15.43 -11.48 -13.16
CA GLN A 187 -14.05 -11.28 -13.63
C GLN A 187 -13.82 -9.87 -14.19
N ARG A 188 -14.82 -9.28 -14.86
CA ARG A 188 -14.74 -7.90 -15.33
C ARG A 188 -14.80 -6.87 -14.21
N ILE A 189 -15.54 -7.16 -13.15
CA ILE A 189 -15.59 -6.29 -11.95
C ILE A 189 -14.23 -6.29 -11.25
N PHE A 190 -13.65 -7.47 -11.00
CA PHE A 190 -12.29 -7.56 -10.42
C PHE A 190 -11.25 -6.85 -11.30
N ALA A 191 -11.42 -6.89 -12.62
CA ALA A 191 -10.51 -6.21 -13.53
C ALA A 191 -10.59 -4.68 -13.45
N ALA A 192 -11.73 -4.12 -13.01
CA ALA A 192 -11.93 -2.68 -12.93
C ALA A 192 -11.15 -2.02 -11.79
N ASP A 193 -10.81 -2.79 -10.75
CA ASP A 193 -10.07 -2.32 -9.57
C ASP A 193 -8.56 -2.55 -9.69
N ASN A 194 -8.11 -3.27 -10.72
CA ASN A 194 -6.69 -3.47 -11.02
C ASN A 194 -6.01 -2.12 -11.34
N LEU A 195 -4.82 -1.91 -10.79
CA LEU A 195 -3.98 -0.75 -11.09
C LEU A 195 -2.76 -1.19 -11.90
N SER A 196 -2.54 -0.60 -13.07
CA SER A 196 -1.42 -0.94 -13.96
C SER A 196 -0.47 0.23 -14.17
N SER A 197 0.82 -0.06 -14.36
CA SER A 197 1.78 0.97 -14.78
C SER A 197 1.46 1.57 -16.15
N LEU A 198 0.69 0.88 -16.98
CA LEU A 198 0.24 1.36 -18.30
C LEU A 198 -0.71 2.57 -18.18
N ASP A 199 -1.54 2.60 -17.14
CA ASP A 199 -2.50 3.70 -16.95
C ASP A 199 -1.82 4.99 -16.48
N LEU A 200 -0.59 4.87 -15.96
CA LEU A 200 0.22 6.03 -15.54
C LEU A 200 0.78 6.82 -16.72
N GLU A 201 0.87 6.22 -17.91
CA GLU A 201 1.43 6.85 -19.11
C GLU A 201 0.42 7.77 -19.81
N THR A 202 -0.88 7.54 -19.61
CA THR A 202 -1.93 8.35 -20.24
C THR A 202 -2.18 9.71 -19.59
N ASP A 203 -1.61 9.95 -18.40
CA ASP A 203 -1.80 11.19 -17.64
C ASP A 203 -0.68 12.23 -17.83
N GLN A 204 0.30 11.98 -18.73
CA GLN A 204 1.39 12.91 -19.07
C GLN A 204 1.17 13.60 -20.43
#